data_AF-A0A2E2HGH6-F1
#
_entry.id   AF-A0A2E2HGH6-F1
#
_cell.length_a   1.000
_cell.length_b   1.000
_cell.length_c   1.000
_cell.angle_alpha   90.00
_cell.angle_beta   90.00
_cell.angle_gamma   90.00
#
_symmetry.space_group_name_H-M   'P 1'
#
loop_
_entity.id
_entity.type
_entity.pdbx_description
1 polymer ?
#
loop_
_entity_poly.entity_id
_entity_poly.type
_entity_poly.pdbx_seq_one_letter_code
_entity_poly.pdbx_strand_id
1 'polypeptide(L)'
;MPNYGIYSKLLKFDRTPEEANDAAHDQAIEEAVAGLEVLPKGSILNESKKINNTWTLGGGVYPSFTHDAKENVIRGVAANSIIARRCQFNAHASVFGVTFTDSMELDATELVRIGPGAAVSFVNCIFRRSPESTSSLVYVSNQGAGLVDPAVAFVGCTFINGGTTTIDNQTGSALKVQAIGCVNLTPNASLGSITETGTVKVA
;
A
#
# COMPACT_ATOMS: atom_id res chain seq x y z
N MET A 1 29.56 -55.63 45.88
CA MET A 1 28.48 -54.64 45.71
C MET A 1 28.57 -54.11 44.28
N PRO A 2 27.55 -54.24 43.41
CA PRO A 2 27.64 -53.75 42.04
C PRO A 2 27.43 -52.23 41.97
N ASN A 3 28.25 -51.59 41.15
CA ASN A 3 28.41 -50.15 40.98
C ASN A 3 27.39 -49.62 39.95
N TYR A 4 26.27 -49.04 40.40
CA TYR A 4 25.21 -48.47 39.54
C TYR A 4 25.42 -46.96 39.24
N GLY A 5 26.66 -46.54 38.99
CA GLY A 5 27.03 -45.11 38.96
C GLY A 5 27.17 -44.43 37.60
N ILE A 6 26.92 -45.10 36.45
CA ILE A 6 27.39 -44.59 35.15
C ILE A 6 26.27 -44.23 34.15
N TYR A 7 25.04 -44.75 34.31
CA TYR A 7 24.02 -44.61 33.27
C TYR A 7 23.14 -43.34 33.33
N SER A 8 23.25 -42.50 34.38
CA SER A 8 22.42 -41.29 34.51
C SER A 8 23.03 -40.02 33.90
N LYS A 9 24.24 -40.11 33.30
CA LYS A 9 24.95 -38.95 32.73
C LYS A 9 24.97 -38.89 31.20
N LEU A 10 24.38 -39.86 30.49
CA LEU A 10 24.51 -39.97 29.03
C LEU A 10 23.27 -39.57 28.21
N LEU A 11 22.19 -39.09 28.85
CA LEU A 11 20.98 -38.63 28.17
C LEU A 11 20.44 -37.36 28.82
N LYS A 12 21.23 -36.29 28.80
CA LYS A 12 20.64 -34.95 28.78
C LYS A 12 20.67 -34.53 27.33
N PHE A 13 19.54 -34.65 26.64
CA PHE A 13 19.37 -33.92 25.40
C PHE A 13 19.52 -32.44 25.77
N ASP A 14 20.43 -31.73 25.10
CA ASP A 14 20.69 -30.29 25.36
C ASP A 14 19.45 -29.41 25.11
N ARG A 15 18.39 -29.99 24.52
CA ARG A 15 17.06 -29.41 24.33
C ARG A 15 15.98 -30.47 24.50
N THR A 16 14.82 -30.10 25.06
CA THR A 16 13.65 -30.99 25.04
C THR A 16 13.13 -31.17 23.60
N PRO A 17 12.38 -32.23 23.31
CA PRO A 17 11.72 -32.39 22.00
C PRO A 17 10.83 -31.20 21.63
N GLU A 18 10.19 -30.54 22.61
CA GLU A 18 9.46 -29.29 22.37
C GLU A 18 10.40 -28.15 21.94
N GLU A 19 11.52 -27.92 22.63
CA GLU A 19 12.48 -26.86 22.29
C GLU A 19 13.14 -27.06 20.92
N ALA A 20 13.33 -28.32 20.49
CA ALA A 20 13.83 -28.63 19.15
C ALA A 20 12.77 -28.39 18.06
N ASN A 21 11.50 -28.67 18.37
CA ASN A 21 10.38 -28.45 17.47
C ASN A 21 10.06 -26.96 17.30
N ASP A 22 10.13 -26.19 18.39
CA ASP A 22 9.94 -24.72 18.38
C ASP A 22 11.06 -24.05 17.56
N ALA A 23 12.32 -24.43 17.76
CA ALA A 23 13.43 -23.90 16.98
C ALA A 23 13.31 -24.22 15.47
N ALA A 24 12.82 -25.41 15.11
CA ALA A 24 12.58 -25.77 13.72
C ALA A 24 11.42 -24.99 13.10
N HIS A 25 10.36 -24.72 13.87
CA HIS A 25 9.27 -23.85 13.44
C HIS A 25 9.72 -22.40 13.24
N ASP A 26 10.49 -21.85 14.19
CA ASP A 26 11.00 -20.49 14.10
C ASP A 26 11.91 -20.33 12.88
N GLN A 27 12.77 -21.31 12.61
CA GLN A 27 13.62 -21.32 11.42
C GLN A 27 12.81 -21.39 10.12
N ALA A 28 11.76 -22.21 10.06
CA ALA A 28 10.87 -22.28 8.90
C ALA A 28 10.10 -20.96 8.67
N ILE A 29 9.73 -20.27 9.74
CA ILE A 29 9.12 -18.93 9.68
C ILE A 29 10.14 -17.91 9.17
N GLU A 30 11.38 -17.92 9.68
CA GLU A 30 12.44 -17.03 9.21
C GLU A 30 12.74 -17.23 7.71
N GLU A 31 12.82 -18.48 7.25
CA GLU A 31 13.01 -18.82 5.83
C GLU A 31 11.83 -18.35 4.97
N ALA A 32 10.60 -18.55 5.43
CA ALA A 32 9.40 -18.08 4.74
C ALA A 32 9.34 -16.55 4.68
N VAL A 33 9.74 -15.85 5.76
CA VAL A 33 9.79 -14.38 5.82
C VAL A 33 10.89 -13.83 4.92
N ALA A 34 12.04 -14.49 4.85
CA ALA A 34 13.11 -14.13 3.92
C ALA A 34 12.66 -14.24 2.45
N GLY A 35 11.83 -15.24 2.13
CA GLY A 35 11.24 -15.43 0.80
C GLY A 35 10.21 -14.37 0.38
N LEU A 36 9.73 -13.52 1.31
CA LEU A 36 8.74 -12.47 1.01
C LEU A 36 9.36 -11.17 0.46
N GLU A 37 10.70 -11.08 0.37
CA GLU A 37 11.45 -9.92 -0.15
C GLU A 37 10.91 -8.58 0.40
N VAL A 38 10.70 -8.53 1.72
CA VAL A 38 10.13 -7.35 2.39
C VAL A 38 11.16 -6.21 2.38
N LEU A 39 10.82 -5.10 1.73
CA LEU A 39 11.64 -3.91 1.71
C LEU A 39 11.69 -3.24 3.10
N PRO A 40 12.88 -2.93 3.63
CA PRO A 40 13.00 -2.20 4.88
C PRO A 40 12.49 -0.76 4.74
N LYS A 41 12.19 -0.13 5.88
CA LYS A 41 11.76 1.28 5.91
C LYS A 41 12.80 2.18 5.22
N GLY A 42 12.33 3.20 4.50
CA GLY A 42 13.18 4.15 3.78
C GLY A 42 13.75 3.61 2.45
N SER A 43 13.53 2.34 2.10
CA SER A 43 13.92 1.82 0.79
C SER A 43 13.23 2.58 -0.34
N ILE A 44 13.99 2.85 -1.39
CA ILE A 44 13.46 3.45 -2.61
C ILE A 44 12.75 2.37 -3.42
N LEU A 45 11.55 2.66 -3.90
CA LEU A 45 10.82 1.81 -4.83
C LEU A 45 11.42 2.01 -6.23
N ASN A 46 12.41 1.18 -6.57
CA ASN A 46 13.07 1.25 -7.87
C ASN A 46 12.41 0.30 -8.88
N GLU A 47 12.03 0.84 -10.04
CA GLU A 47 11.46 0.10 -11.17
C GLU A 47 12.57 -0.62 -11.96
N SER A 48 13.02 -1.76 -11.43
CA SER A 48 14.04 -2.59 -12.08
C SER A 48 13.59 -3.19 -13.42
N LYS A 49 12.29 -3.40 -13.60
CA LYS A 49 11.66 -3.97 -14.80
C LYS A 49 10.78 -2.94 -15.47
N LYS A 50 10.55 -3.09 -16.77
CA LYS A 50 9.59 -2.26 -17.53
C LYS A 50 8.13 -2.60 -17.25
N ILE A 51 7.88 -3.78 -16.67
CA ILE A 51 6.55 -4.31 -16.36
C ILE A 51 6.64 -5.27 -15.16
N ASN A 52 5.56 -5.42 -14.39
CA ASN A 52 5.43 -6.45 -13.35
C ASN A 52 6.51 -6.37 -12.25
N ASN A 53 6.86 -5.16 -11.82
CA ASN A 53 7.60 -4.97 -10.57
C ASN A 53 6.65 -5.22 -9.40
N THR A 54 7.16 -5.91 -8.39
CA THR A 54 6.43 -6.14 -7.14
C THR A 54 7.27 -5.63 -6.00
N TRP A 55 6.67 -4.85 -5.11
CA TRP A 55 7.30 -4.42 -3.87
C TRP A 55 6.44 -4.78 -2.68
N THR A 56 7.06 -5.46 -1.73
CA THR A 56 6.46 -5.80 -0.44
C THR A 56 7.02 -4.86 0.60
N LEU A 57 6.23 -3.92 1.10
CA LEU A 57 6.63 -2.90 2.07
C LEU A 57 6.43 -3.43 3.48
N GLY A 58 7.50 -3.45 4.27
CA GLY A 58 7.45 -3.65 5.71
C GLY A 58 6.88 -2.43 6.46
N GLY A 59 6.98 -2.46 7.79
CA GLY A 59 6.51 -1.38 8.64
C GLY A 59 7.46 -0.19 8.62
N GLY A 60 6.95 1.00 8.35
CA GLY A 60 7.73 2.23 8.38
C GLY A 60 7.40 3.20 7.25
N VAL A 61 8.22 4.25 7.15
CA VAL A 61 8.01 5.34 6.19
C VAL A 61 8.90 5.15 4.96
N TYR A 62 8.31 5.35 3.79
CA TYR A 62 8.93 5.25 2.47
C TYR A 62 8.92 6.63 1.78
N PRO A 63 9.93 6.90 0.92
CA PRO A 63 10.04 8.17 0.21
C PRO A 63 8.96 8.35 -0.88
N SER A 64 8.86 9.56 -1.41
CA SER A 64 8.11 9.85 -2.63
C SER A 64 8.64 9.04 -3.81
N PHE A 65 7.77 8.72 -4.77
CA PHE A 65 8.16 8.09 -6.02
C PHE A 65 7.26 8.55 -7.17
N THR A 66 7.81 8.40 -8.37
CA THR A 66 7.07 8.47 -9.63
C THR A 66 7.08 7.07 -10.23
N HIS A 67 5.92 6.64 -10.67
CA HIS A 67 5.66 5.28 -11.13
C HIS A 67 5.38 5.30 -12.64
N ASP A 68 6.30 4.76 -13.43
CA ASP A 68 6.28 4.88 -14.90
C ASP A 68 6.18 3.50 -15.61
N ALA A 69 6.53 2.41 -14.93
CA ALA A 69 6.42 1.05 -15.47
C ALA A 69 5.02 0.45 -15.28
N LYS A 70 4.62 -0.43 -16.21
CA LYS A 70 3.24 -0.96 -16.29
C LYS A 70 3.01 -2.17 -15.39
N GLU A 71 1.76 -2.37 -14.97
CA GLU A 71 1.27 -3.58 -14.29
C GLU A 71 2.03 -3.92 -13.00
N ASN A 72 2.50 -2.89 -12.31
CA ASN A 72 3.28 -3.07 -11.11
C ASN A 72 2.38 -3.22 -9.87
N VAL A 73 2.93 -3.83 -8.82
CA VAL A 73 2.20 -4.14 -7.60
C VAL A 73 2.97 -3.64 -6.37
N ILE A 74 2.32 -2.81 -5.55
CA ILE A 74 2.86 -2.32 -4.28
C ILE A 74 1.99 -2.89 -3.14
N ARG A 75 2.58 -3.62 -2.20
CA ARG A 75 1.85 -4.24 -1.08
C ARG A 75 2.45 -3.83 0.26
N GLY A 76 1.68 -3.14 1.10
CA GLY A 76 1.97 -3.02 2.52
C GLY A 76 1.58 -4.31 3.23
N VAL A 77 2.53 -4.96 3.90
CA VAL A 77 2.30 -6.22 4.64
C VAL A 77 2.34 -6.05 6.15
N ALA A 78 2.79 -4.89 6.63
CA ALA A 78 2.82 -4.56 8.04
C ALA A 78 1.86 -3.40 8.34
N ALA A 79 1.35 -3.36 9.57
CA ALA A 79 0.74 -2.15 10.08
C ALA A 79 1.76 -0.99 9.94
N ASN A 80 1.30 0.15 9.43
CA ASN A 80 2.12 1.35 9.20
C ASN A 80 3.14 1.26 8.05
N SER A 81 2.88 0.53 6.96
CA SER A 81 3.54 0.79 5.68
C SER A 81 3.07 2.14 5.13
N ILE A 82 3.89 3.18 5.28
CA ILE A 82 3.51 4.59 5.07
C ILE A 82 4.30 5.22 3.94
N ILE A 83 3.62 5.91 3.02
CA ILE A 83 4.19 6.87 2.08
C ILE A 83 3.83 8.26 2.59
N ALA A 84 4.83 9.01 3.07
CA ALA A 84 4.62 10.27 3.80
C ALA A 84 4.84 11.54 2.95
N ARG A 85 5.11 11.36 1.67
CA ARG A 85 5.37 12.41 0.67
C ARG A 85 4.52 12.15 -0.56
N ARG A 86 4.33 13.17 -1.39
CA ARG A 86 3.56 13.07 -2.62
C ARG A 86 4.11 11.97 -3.53
N CYS A 87 3.23 11.16 -4.12
CA CYS A 87 3.59 10.18 -5.15
C CYS A 87 2.76 10.36 -6.43
N GLN A 88 3.30 9.89 -7.54
CA GLN A 88 2.68 10.03 -8.86
C GLN A 88 2.66 8.70 -9.60
N PHE A 89 1.51 8.38 -10.20
CA PHE A 89 1.30 7.22 -11.05
C PHE A 89 1.05 7.64 -12.49
N ASN A 90 1.99 7.33 -13.39
CA ASN A 90 1.88 7.58 -14.83
C ASN A 90 1.57 6.31 -15.64
N ALA A 91 1.52 5.15 -14.98
CA ALA A 91 1.27 3.86 -15.58
C ALA A 91 0.36 2.99 -14.72
N HIS A 92 -0.01 1.81 -15.26
CA HIS A 92 -0.89 0.89 -14.57
C HIS A 92 -0.25 0.33 -13.29
N ALA A 93 -0.98 0.36 -12.18
CA ALA A 93 -0.48 -0.13 -10.89
C ALA A 93 -1.60 -0.65 -9.99
N SER A 94 -1.25 -1.55 -9.08
CA SER A 94 -2.14 -2.02 -8.02
C SER A 94 -1.45 -1.85 -6.66
N VAL A 95 -2.12 -1.15 -5.76
CA VAL A 95 -1.60 -0.79 -4.44
C VAL A 95 -2.49 -1.40 -3.36
N PHE A 96 -1.89 -2.11 -2.41
CA PHE A 96 -2.60 -2.86 -1.38
C PHE A 96 -2.11 -2.48 0.01
N GLY A 97 -3.00 -2.13 0.94
CA GLY A 97 -2.66 -2.04 2.36
C GLY A 97 -1.65 -0.95 2.72
N VAL A 98 -1.53 0.11 1.91
CA VAL A 98 -0.57 1.20 2.15
C VAL A 98 -1.28 2.44 2.71
N THR A 99 -0.62 3.14 3.62
CA THR A 99 -1.07 4.44 4.14
C THR A 99 -0.36 5.58 3.44
N PHE A 100 -1.10 6.47 2.80
CA PHE A 100 -0.61 7.73 2.23
C PHE A 100 -0.88 8.87 3.20
N THR A 101 0.12 9.70 3.48
CA THR A 101 -0.02 10.82 4.42
C THR A 101 0.89 12.00 4.10
N ASP A 102 0.56 13.18 4.62
CA ASP A 102 1.31 14.43 4.42
C ASP A 102 2.35 14.71 5.53
N SER A 103 2.61 13.74 6.42
CA SER A 103 3.46 13.93 7.60
C SER A 103 4.89 14.41 7.32
N MET A 104 5.39 14.30 6.07
CA MET A 104 6.70 14.82 5.66
C MET A 104 6.61 15.86 4.53
N GLU A 105 5.41 16.26 4.11
CA GLU A 105 5.16 17.21 3.01
C GLU A 105 3.77 17.87 3.16
N LEU A 106 3.62 18.74 4.16
CA LEU A 106 2.34 19.38 4.49
C LEU A 106 1.81 20.28 3.37
N ASP A 107 2.72 20.91 2.61
CA ASP A 107 2.38 21.87 1.54
C ASP A 107 2.03 21.18 0.21
N ALA A 108 2.03 19.85 0.15
CA ALA A 108 1.66 19.12 -1.07
C ALA A 108 0.21 19.44 -1.48
N THR A 109 -0.01 19.74 -2.76
CA THR A 109 -1.36 19.98 -3.29
C THR A 109 -2.23 18.71 -3.30
N GLU A 110 -1.60 17.54 -3.35
CA GLU A 110 -2.24 16.22 -3.24
C GLU A 110 -1.26 15.20 -2.66
N LEU A 111 -1.76 14.12 -2.04
CA LEU A 111 -0.90 12.99 -1.63
C LEU A 111 -0.55 12.11 -2.82
N VAL A 112 -1.54 11.86 -3.69
CA VAL A 112 -1.42 10.95 -4.82
C VAL A 112 -1.90 11.64 -6.09
N ARG A 113 -1.04 11.67 -7.11
CA ARG A 113 -1.41 12.09 -8.46
C ARG A 113 -1.56 10.89 -9.38
N ILE A 114 -2.69 10.78 -10.05
CA ILE A 114 -2.91 9.85 -11.16
C ILE A 114 -2.79 10.63 -12.46
N GLY A 115 -1.74 10.31 -13.22
CA GLY A 115 -1.45 10.92 -14.52
C GLY A 115 -2.37 10.41 -15.62
N PRO A 116 -2.37 11.08 -16.78
CA PRO A 116 -3.18 10.69 -17.93
C PRO A 116 -2.79 9.28 -18.43
N GLY A 117 -3.79 8.48 -18.85
CA GLY A 117 -3.59 7.11 -19.32
C GLY A 117 -3.21 6.08 -18.25
N ALA A 118 -3.07 6.48 -16.98
CA ALA A 118 -2.81 5.55 -15.89
C ALA A 118 -4.10 4.83 -15.46
N ALA A 119 -3.96 3.55 -15.11
CA ALA A 119 -5.02 2.72 -14.54
C ALA A 119 -4.56 2.19 -13.18
N VAL A 120 -5.09 2.75 -12.08
CA VAL A 120 -4.58 2.45 -10.74
C VAL A 120 -5.67 1.90 -9.85
N SER A 121 -5.39 0.80 -9.16
CA SER A 121 -6.27 0.27 -8.12
C SER A 121 -5.64 0.46 -6.74
N PHE A 122 -6.42 0.98 -5.80
CA PHE A 122 -6.08 1.07 -4.39
C PHE A 122 -7.01 0.15 -3.62
N VAL A 123 -6.43 -0.80 -2.88
CA VAL A 123 -7.18 -1.81 -2.14
C VAL A 123 -6.77 -1.74 -0.68
N ASN A 124 -7.73 -1.57 0.22
CA ASN A 124 -7.51 -1.46 1.67
C ASN A 124 -6.44 -0.42 2.04
N CYS A 125 -6.36 0.67 1.28
CA CYS A 125 -5.40 1.76 1.53
C CYS A 125 -6.02 2.82 2.44
N ILE A 126 -5.16 3.56 3.14
CA ILE A 126 -5.58 4.69 3.97
C ILE A 126 -4.98 5.96 3.37
N PHE A 127 -5.80 6.98 3.17
CA PHE A 127 -5.38 8.31 2.74
C PHE A 127 -5.67 9.27 3.88
N ARG A 128 -4.62 9.84 4.49
CA ARG A 128 -4.75 10.67 5.68
C ARG A 128 -3.92 11.93 5.59
N ARG A 129 -4.58 13.09 5.65
CA ARG A 129 -3.90 14.37 5.84
C ARG A 129 -4.09 14.94 7.23
N SER A 130 -3.21 15.87 7.56
CA SER A 130 -3.37 16.74 8.72
C SER A 130 -4.71 17.48 8.65
N PRO A 131 -5.39 17.70 9.80
CA PRO A 131 -6.66 18.44 9.84
C PRO A 131 -6.55 19.89 9.34
N GLU A 132 -5.35 20.44 9.29
CA GLU A 132 -5.08 21.81 8.85
C GLU A 132 -4.98 21.94 7.32
N SER A 133 -4.80 20.82 6.61
CA SER A 133 -4.73 20.82 5.15
C SER A 133 -6.09 20.98 4.51
N THR A 134 -6.19 21.90 3.54
CA THR A 134 -7.39 22.09 2.70
C THR A 134 -7.28 21.45 1.32
N SER A 135 -6.13 20.90 0.94
CA SER A 135 -5.93 20.33 -0.40
C SER A 135 -6.44 18.88 -0.49
N SER A 136 -6.45 18.33 -1.71
CA SER A 136 -7.03 17.01 -1.97
C SER A 136 -6.15 15.87 -1.43
N LEU A 137 -6.76 14.70 -1.24
CA LEU A 137 -6.01 13.47 -0.96
C LEU A 137 -5.47 12.89 -2.26
N VAL A 138 -6.32 12.82 -3.29
CA VAL A 138 -5.98 12.29 -4.60
C VAL A 138 -6.36 13.29 -5.69
N TYR A 139 -5.46 13.50 -6.65
CA TYR A 139 -5.72 14.26 -7.86
C TYR A 139 -5.68 13.35 -9.09
N VAL A 140 -6.73 13.39 -9.92
CA VAL A 140 -6.82 12.62 -11.17
C VAL A 140 -6.76 13.58 -12.36
N SER A 141 -5.68 13.49 -13.14
CA SER A 141 -5.37 14.40 -14.24
C SER A 141 -5.72 13.81 -15.60
N ASN A 142 -6.50 14.54 -16.41
CA ASN A 142 -6.69 14.25 -17.84
C ASN A 142 -5.83 15.15 -18.75
N GLN A 143 -4.99 16.05 -18.20
CA GLN A 143 -4.20 16.95 -19.04
C GLN A 143 -3.09 16.22 -19.79
N GLY A 144 -3.22 16.18 -21.11
CA GLY A 144 -2.20 15.82 -22.09
C GLY A 144 -2.83 15.51 -23.44
N ALA A 145 -2.39 16.19 -24.50
CA ALA A 145 -2.99 16.05 -25.84
C ALA A 145 -2.87 14.60 -26.35
N GLY A 146 -4.01 13.98 -26.70
CA GLY A 146 -4.05 12.63 -27.28
C GLY A 146 -3.93 11.47 -26.29
N LEU A 147 -4.07 11.72 -24.99
CA LEU A 147 -3.94 10.69 -23.97
C LEU A 147 -5.29 10.08 -23.56
N VAL A 148 -5.26 8.78 -23.25
CA VAL A 148 -6.41 7.99 -22.79
C VAL A 148 -6.86 8.50 -21.42
N ASP A 149 -8.18 8.53 -21.17
CA ASP A 149 -8.72 8.90 -19.86
C ASP A 149 -8.15 7.98 -18.76
N PRO A 150 -7.64 8.51 -17.63
CA PRO A 150 -7.20 7.68 -16.54
C PRO A 150 -8.37 6.96 -15.87
N ALA A 151 -8.07 5.80 -15.33
CA ALA A 151 -8.99 4.98 -14.55
C ALA A 151 -8.42 4.78 -13.15
N VAL A 152 -9.25 4.99 -12.13
CA VAL A 152 -8.87 4.74 -10.74
C VAL A 152 -10.00 4.05 -9.99
N ALA A 153 -9.64 3.01 -9.25
CA ALA A 153 -10.57 2.28 -8.39
C ALA A 153 -10.06 2.28 -6.95
N PHE A 154 -10.92 2.66 -6.01
CA PHE A 154 -10.69 2.57 -4.58
C PHE A 154 -11.60 1.47 -4.02
N VAL A 155 -11.01 0.44 -3.40
CA VAL A 155 -11.75 -0.70 -2.86
C VAL A 155 -11.39 -0.85 -1.39
N GLY A 156 -12.38 -0.75 -0.49
CA GLY A 156 -12.15 -0.89 0.95
C GLY A 156 -11.22 0.18 1.54
N CYS A 157 -11.06 1.33 0.86
CA CYS A 157 -10.14 2.37 1.30
C CYS A 157 -10.75 3.27 2.37
N THR A 158 -9.90 3.89 3.20
CA THR A 158 -10.30 4.89 4.19
C THR A 158 -9.74 6.26 3.82
N PHE A 159 -10.58 7.29 3.86
CA PHE A 159 -10.20 8.67 3.58
C PHE A 159 -10.38 9.55 4.82
N ILE A 160 -9.35 10.30 5.18
CA ILE A 160 -9.31 11.19 6.33
C ILE A 160 -8.64 12.50 5.89
N ASN A 161 -9.42 13.56 5.68
CA ASN A 161 -8.93 14.89 5.30
C ASN A 161 -9.30 15.96 6.34
N GLY A 162 -8.57 17.07 6.33
CA GLY A 162 -8.97 18.32 6.99
C GLY A 162 -9.88 19.20 6.12
N GLY A 163 -9.74 19.08 4.79
CA GLY A 163 -10.47 19.87 3.80
C GLY A 163 -11.77 19.24 3.28
N THR A 164 -12.45 19.96 2.38
CA THR A 164 -13.76 19.58 1.84
C THR A 164 -13.71 18.66 0.62
N THR A 165 -12.55 18.50 -0.01
CA THR A 165 -12.39 17.72 -1.24
C THR A 165 -11.45 16.54 -1.00
N THR A 166 -11.97 15.33 -1.11
CA THR A 166 -11.20 14.09 -0.91
C THR A 166 -10.48 13.67 -2.20
N ILE A 167 -11.24 13.48 -3.28
CA ILE A 167 -10.69 13.20 -4.62
C ILE A 167 -11.04 14.41 -5.49
N ASP A 168 -10.01 15.05 -6.04
CA ASP A 168 -10.16 16.13 -7.00
C ASP A 168 -9.88 15.58 -8.40
N ASN A 169 -10.82 15.81 -9.30
CA ASN A 169 -10.76 15.31 -10.66
C ASN A 169 -11.12 16.44 -11.61
N GLN A 170 -10.31 16.61 -12.66
CA GLN A 170 -10.53 17.69 -13.60
C GLN A 170 -11.85 17.50 -14.35
N THR A 171 -12.82 18.37 -14.09
CA THR A 171 -14.14 18.36 -14.72
C THR A 171 -14.03 18.55 -16.23
N GLY A 172 -14.60 17.64 -17.03
CA GLY A 172 -14.75 17.82 -18.48
C GLY A 172 -14.38 16.64 -19.39
N SER A 173 -13.88 15.51 -18.88
CA SER A 173 -13.67 14.27 -19.67
C SER A 173 -14.17 13.02 -18.96
N ALA A 174 -14.23 11.89 -19.67
CA ALA A 174 -14.73 10.60 -19.20
C ALA A 174 -13.75 9.89 -18.24
N LEU A 175 -13.36 10.60 -17.17
CA LEU A 175 -12.59 10.04 -16.06
C LEU A 175 -13.37 8.88 -15.45
N LYS A 176 -12.71 7.75 -15.19
CA LYS A 176 -13.33 6.59 -14.54
C LYS A 176 -12.83 6.49 -13.11
N VAL A 177 -13.54 7.15 -12.20
CA VAL A 177 -13.24 7.13 -10.76
C VAL A 177 -14.31 6.28 -10.09
N GLN A 178 -13.88 5.19 -9.45
CA GLN A 178 -14.77 4.28 -8.74
C GLN A 178 -14.37 4.18 -7.26
N ALA A 179 -15.33 4.26 -6.35
CA ALA A 179 -15.13 4.00 -4.92
C ALA A 179 -16.11 2.91 -4.45
N ILE A 180 -15.57 1.80 -3.97
CA ILE A 180 -16.31 0.57 -3.63
C ILE A 180 -16.04 0.21 -2.18
N GLY A 181 -17.08 0.16 -1.35
CA GLY A 181 -16.95 -0.23 0.07
C GLY A 181 -15.97 0.63 0.87
N CYS A 182 -15.79 1.90 0.50
CA CYS A 182 -14.84 2.80 1.15
C CYS A 182 -15.49 3.54 2.32
N VAL A 183 -14.67 4.00 3.27
CA VAL A 183 -15.08 4.82 4.40
C VAL A 183 -14.50 6.22 4.25
N ASN A 184 -15.34 7.25 4.30
CA ASN A 184 -14.91 8.65 4.35
C ASN A 184 -15.15 9.20 5.77
N LEU A 185 -14.08 9.47 6.51
CA LEU A 185 -14.12 10.05 7.85
C LEU A 185 -13.91 11.57 7.84
N THR A 186 -13.86 12.18 6.66
CA THR A 186 -13.70 13.63 6.48
C THR A 186 -15.03 14.34 6.78
N PRO A 187 -15.12 15.21 7.80
CA PRO A 187 -16.35 15.93 8.12
C PRO A 187 -16.78 16.82 6.95
N ASN A 188 -18.04 16.70 6.52
CA ASN A 188 -18.67 17.55 5.47
C ASN A 188 -18.05 17.48 4.06
N ALA A 189 -17.21 16.49 3.76
CA ALA A 189 -16.63 16.32 2.43
C ALA A 189 -17.37 15.28 1.58
N SER A 190 -17.60 15.61 0.31
CA SER A 190 -17.96 14.59 -0.67
C SER A 190 -16.70 13.80 -1.07
N LEU A 191 -16.87 12.57 -1.56
CA LEU A 191 -15.76 11.80 -2.15
C LEU A 191 -15.29 12.38 -3.50
N GLY A 192 -15.73 13.57 -3.91
CA GLY A 192 -15.53 14.12 -5.25
C GLY A 192 -16.57 13.61 -6.26
N SER A 193 -16.37 13.91 -7.54
CA SER A 193 -17.23 13.44 -8.64
C SER A 193 -16.89 11.99 -9.01
N ILE A 194 -17.48 11.04 -8.29
CA ILE A 194 -17.45 9.61 -8.63
C ILE A 194 -18.29 9.40 -9.90
N THR A 195 -17.65 8.94 -10.97
CA THR A 195 -18.26 8.86 -12.30
C THR A 195 -18.92 7.51 -12.59
N GLU A 196 -18.51 6.43 -11.91
CA GLU A 196 -19.16 5.13 -11.98
C GLU A 196 -19.20 4.45 -10.60
N THR A 197 -20.38 4.23 -10.04
CA THR A 197 -20.59 3.23 -8.97
C THR A 197 -20.88 1.89 -9.64
N GLY A 198 -19.91 0.97 -9.66
CA GLY A 198 -20.08 -0.33 -10.28
C GLY A 198 -21.24 -1.11 -9.66
N THR A 199 -22.33 -1.29 -10.40
CA THR A 199 -23.32 -2.33 -10.12
C THR A 199 -22.68 -3.69 -10.38
N VAL A 200 -22.61 -4.53 -9.34
CA VAL A 200 -22.33 -5.96 -9.51
C VAL A 200 -23.51 -6.56 -10.29
N LYS A 201 -23.35 -6.72 -11.61
CA LYS A 201 -24.16 -7.71 -12.34
C LYS A 201 -23.55 -9.07 -12.06
N VAL A 202 -24.15 -9.81 -11.13
CA VAL A 202 -23.98 -11.25 -11.08
C VAL A 202 -24.66 -11.78 -12.34
N ALA A 203 -23.87 -12.40 -13.23
CA ALA A 203 -24.40 -13.17 -14.36
C ALA A 203 -24.95 -14.51 -13.85
#